data_AF-A0A1N7U286-F1
#
_entry.id   AF-A0A1N7U286-F1
#
_cell.length_a   1.000
_cell.length_b   1.000
_cell.length_c   1.000
_cell.angle_alpha   90.00
_cell.angle_beta   90.00
_cell.angle_gamma   90.00
#
_symmetry.space_group_name_H-M   'P 1'
#
loop_
_entity.id
_entity.type
_entity.pdbx_description
1 polymer ?
#
loop_
_entity_poly.entity_id
_entity_poly.type
_entity_poly.pdbx_seq_one_letter_code
_entity_poly.pdbx_strand_id
1 'polypeptide(L)'
;MNEAAHVDTGQFRKITNEPIMKFLQNNPFTGYRDNLILTALVEIDHLKRLSSSSMSLSKALSPFKEPEGFVDLVNQFAYHAIDRQVPEVFAESVEEELQDMPISADEIEEILKRPIGSALQMLVRQHA
;
A
#
# COMPACT_ATOMS: atom_id res chain seq x y z
N MET A 1 22.76 -20.03 -61.68
CA MET A 1 21.41 -19.92 -61.11
C MET A 1 21.26 -21.03 -60.09
N ASN A 2 20.76 -20.65 -58.91
CA ASN A 2 20.39 -21.45 -57.74
C ASN A 2 19.60 -22.72 -58.15
N GLU A 3 19.56 -23.81 -57.37
CA GLU A 3 19.11 -23.82 -55.97
C GLU A 3 19.48 -25.16 -55.32
N ALA A 4 19.96 -25.07 -54.08
CA ALA A 4 20.51 -26.16 -53.30
C ALA A 4 19.42 -26.88 -52.47
N ALA A 5 19.54 -28.20 -52.45
CA ALA A 5 19.18 -29.16 -51.40
C ALA A 5 18.27 -28.68 -50.25
N HIS A 6 17.09 -29.28 -50.15
CA HIS A 6 16.33 -29.37 -48.90
C HIS A 6 16.46 -30.77 -48.32
N VAL A 7 17.10 -30.85 -47.16
CA VAL A 7 17.35 -32.05 -46.37
C VAL A 7 16.27 -32.16 -45.29
N ASP A 8 15.82 -33.39 -45.12
CA ASP A 8 14.84 -33.92 -44.16
C ASP A 8 15.22 -33.67 -42.68
N THR A 9 14.21 -33.90 -41.84
CA THR A 9 14.19 -34.29 -40.41
C THR A 9 13.75 -33.24 -39.39
N GLY A 10 12.73 -33.62 -38.63
CA GLY A 10 12.48 -33.04 -37.30
C GLY A 10 11.02 -32.95 -36.87
N GLN A 11 10.39 -34.08 -36.54
CA GLN A 11 9.25 -34.09 -35.62
C GLN A 11 9.62 -33.40 -34.30
N PHE A 12 9.07 -32.22 -33.98
CA PHE A 12 8.96 -31.80 -32.57
C PHE A 12 7.76 -30.87 -32.33
N ARG A 13 6.78 -31.46 -31.62
CA ARG A 13 5.92 -30.88 -30.57
C ARG A 13 4.82 -29.89 -30.98
N LYS A 14 3.59 -30.39 -30.74
CA LYS A 14 2.37 -29.63 -30.45
C LYS A 14 2.69 -28.38 -29.63
N ILE A 15 2.44 -27.21 -30.19
CA ILE A 15 2.37 -25.97 -29.42
C ILE A 15 1.03 -26.03 -28.69
N THR A 16 1.07 -26.48 -27.44
CA THR A 16 -0.05 -26.34 -26.50
C THR A 16 -0.34 -24.85 -26.33
N ASN A 17 -1.58 -24.44 -26.61
CA ASN A 17 -2.15 -23.20 -26.11
C ASN A 17 -2.27 -23.32 -24.58
N GLU A 18 -1.15 -23.20 -23.89
CA GLU A 18 -1.16 -22.91 -22.47
C GLU A 18 -1.47 -21.41 -22.35
N PRO A 19 -2.53 -20.99 -21.63
CA PRO A 19 -2.64 -19.60 -21.26
C PRO A 19 -1.36 -19.27 -20.49
N ILE A 20 -0.61 -18.27 -20.95
CA ILE A 20 0.44 -17.65 -20.15
C ILE A 20 -0.26 -17.22 -18.87
N MET A 21 -0.17 -18.03 -17.81
CA MET A 21 -0.42 -17.60 -16.46
C MET A 21 0.63 -16.54 -16.22
N LYS A 22 0.29 -15.29 -16.57
CA LYS A 22 0.88 -14.13 -15.98
C LYS A 22 0.65 -14.35 -14.50
N PHE A 23 1.67 -14.89 -13.83
CA PHE A 23 1.79 -14.74 -12.40
C PHE A 23 1.62 -13.24 -12.19
N LEU A 24 0.43 -12.86 -11.73
CA LEU A 24 0.20 -11.56 -11.13
C LEU A 24 1.18 -11.59 -9.98
N GLN A 25 2.38 -11.08 -10.23
CA GLN A 25 3.33 -10.79 -9.18
C GLN A 25 2.50 -9.98 -8.20
N ASN A 26 2.24 -10.55 -7.02
CA ASN A 26 1.77 -9.80 -5.87
C ASN A 26 2.84 -8.74 -5.67
N ASN A 27 2.66 -7.59 -6.31
CA ASN A 27 3.59 -6.50 -6.19
C ASN A 27 3.57 -6.16 -4.70
N PRO A 28 4.68 -6.33 -3.96
CA PRO A 28 4.71 -6.06 -2.53
C PRO A 28 4.35 -4.59 -2.22
N PHE A 29 4.35 -3.74 -3.24
CA PHE A 29 3.92 -2.35 -3.21
C PHE A 29 2.41 -2.13 -3.45
N THR A 30 1.61 -3.14 -3.80
CA THR A 30 0.18 -2.90 -4.00
C THR A 30 -0.53 -2.74 -2.67
N GLY A 31 -0.89 -1.49 -2.33
CA GLY A 31 -1.72 -1.17 -1.17
C GLY A 31 -0.94 -0.90 0.13
N TYR A 32 0.40 -0.83 0.10
CA TYR A 32 1.18 -0.47 1.29
C TYR A 32 0.81 0.95 1.76
N ARG A 33 0.61 1.89 0.84
CA ARG A 33 0.23 3.28 1.15
C ARG A 33 -1.14 3.36 1.83
N ASP A 34 -2.12 2.63 1.30
CA ASP A 34 -3.44 2.51 1.94
C ASP A 34 -3.31 1.92 3.36
N ASN A 35 -2.43 0.92 3.54
CA ASN A 35 -2.18 0.33 4.86
C ASN A 35 -1.51 1.30 5.82
N LEU A 36 -0.57 2.13 5.36
CA LEU A 36 0.05 3.17 6.18
C LEU A 36 -0.98 4.21 6.62
N ILE A 37 -1.86 4.63 5.71
CA ILE A 37 -2.96 5.55 6.02
C ILE A 37 -3.91 4.92 7.05
N LEU A 38 -4.38 3.70 6.83
CA LEU A 38 -5.26 3.00 7.76
C LEU A 38 -4.60 2.79 9.14
N THR A 39 -3.32 2.42 9.17
CA THR A 39 -2.55 2.25 10.41
C THR A 39 -2.47 3.58 11.16
N ALA A 40 -2.14 4.67 10.46
CA ALA A 40 -2.10 5.99 11.06
C ALA A 40 -3.46 6.42 11.65
N LEU A 41 -4.55 6.16 10.93
CA LEU A 41 -5.90 6.49 11.40
C LEU A 41 -6.29 5.70 12.66
N VAL A 42 -5.91 4.43 12.76
CA VAL A 42 -6.13 3.60 13.96
C VAL A 42 -5.34 4.15 15.15
N GLU A 43 -4.07 4.50 14.96
CA GLU A 43 -3.24 5.08 16.02
C GLU A 43 -3.78 6.43 16.49
N ILE A 44 -4.28 7.26 15.57
CA ILE A 44 -4.94 8.54 15.91
C ILE A 44 -6.25 8.30 16.67
N ASP A 45 -7.05 7.30 16.30
CA ASP A 45 -8.27 6.95 17.05
C ASP A 45 -7.93 6.50 18.49
N HIS A 46 -6.90 5.66 18.65
CA HIS A 46 -6.39 5.29 19.97
C HIS A 46 -5.95 6.52 20.78
N LEU A 47 -5.19 7.41 20.15
CA LEU A 47 -4.71 8.64 20.79
C LEU A 47 -5.87 9.57 21.21
N LYS A 48 -6.89 9.70 20.36
CA LYS A 48 -8.11 10.46 20.67
C LYS A 48 -8.85 9.86 21.87
N ARG A 49 -9.03 8.54 21.92
CA ARG A 49 -9.64 7.85 23.07
C ARG A 49 -8.85 8.09 24.36
N LEU A 50 -7.52 7.99 24.32
CA LEU A 50 -6.66 8.24 25.48
C LEU A 50 -6.72 9.71 25.92
N SER A 51 -6.79 10.64 24.99
CA SER A 51 -6.86 12.08 25.27
C SER A 51 -8.11 12.48 26.08
N SER A 52 -9.21 11.73 25.93
CA SER A 52 -10.43 11.96 26.70
C SER A 52 -10.22 11.79 28.21
N SER A 53 -9.22 10.99 28.58
CA SER A 53 -8.85 10.68 29.96
C SER A 53 -7.74 11.59 30.51
N SER A 54 -7.16 12.48 29.70
CA SER A 54 -6.05 13.36 30.10
C SER A 54 -6.17 14.76 29.50
N MET A 55 -6.39 15.75 30.36
CA MET A 55 -6.51 17.15 29.94
C MET A 55 -5.22 17.69 29.30
N SER A 56 -4.06 17.28 29.80
CA SER A 56 -2.76 17.67 29.21
C SER A 56 -2.59 17.12 27.80
N LEU A 57 -2.99 15.85 27.59
CA LEU A 57 -2.93 15.24 26.26
C LEU A 57 -3.94 15.88 25.30
N SER A 58 -5.16 16.13 25.76
CA SER A 58 -6.18 16.82 24.97
C SER A 58 -5.74 18.23 24.53
N LYS A 59 -5.01 18.96 25.40
CA LYS A 59 -4.40 20.25 25.07
C LYS A 59 -3.26 20.09 24.05
N ALA A 60 -2.40 19.08 24.22
CA ALA A 60 -1.32 18.81 23.27
C ALA A 60 -1.86 18.47 21.87
N LEU A 61 -3.04 17.85 21.79
CA LEU A 61 -3.70 17.50 20.53
C LEU A 61 -4.54 18.63 19.92
N SER A 62 -4.70 19.77 20.60
CA SER A 62 -5.54 20.85 20.08
C SER A 62 -5.14 21.36 18.69
N PRO A 63 -3.84 21.47 18.32
CA PRO A 63 -3.45 21.92 16.99
C PRO A 63 -3.87 20.95 15.87
N PHE A 64 -4.03 19.66 16.18
CA PHE A 64 -4.37 18.61 15.22
C PHE A 64 -5.88 18.38 15.07
N LYS A 65 -6.71 19.26 15.66
CA LYS A 65 -8.17 19.22 15.51
C LYS A 65 -8.65 19.91 14.23
N GLU A 66 -7.86 20.85 13.71
CA GLU A 66 -8.12 21.49 12.43
C GLU A 66 -7.75 20.54 11.28
N PRO A 67 -8.40 20.66 10.10
CA PRO A 67 -8.18 19.75 8.97
C PRO A 67 -6.70 19.61 8.57
N GLU A 68 -5.96 20.71 8.52
CA GLU A 68 -4.55 20.74 8.14
C GLU A 68 -3.69 20.00 9.17
N GLY A 69 -3.93 20.29 10.46
CA GLY A 69 -3.23 19.59 11.54
C GLY A 69 -3.57 18.10 11.60
N PHE A 70 -4.80 17.71 11.24
CA PHE A 70 -5.16 16.30 11.15
C PHE A 70 -4.36 15.58 10.05
N VAL A 71 -4.21 16.19 8.87
CA VAL A 71 -3.41 15.62 7.77
C VAL A 71 -1.94 15.52 8.15
N ASP A 72 -1.38 16.54 8.81
CA ASP A 72 -0.01 16.50 9.32
C ASP A 72 0.18 15.34 10.30
N LEU A 73 -0.79 15.13 11.21
CA LEU A 73 -0.75 14.05 12.17
C LEU A 73 -0.81 12.68 11.48
N VAL A 74 -1.64 12.53 10.45
CA VAL A 74 -1.69 11.30 9.64
C VAL A 74 -0.34 11.01 8.99
N ASN A 75 0.30 12.01 8.40
CA ASN A 75 1.62 11.85 7.78
C ASN A 75 2.70 11.44 8.80
N GLN A 76 2.72 12.04 9.99
CA GLN A 76 3.65 11.67 11.05
C GLN A 76 3.48 10.21 11.51
N PHE A 77 2.23 9.79 11.73
CA PHE A 77 1.95 8.41 12.12
C PHE A 77 2.23 7.41 10.99
N ALA A 78 1.96 7.78 9.75
CA ALA A 78 2.26 6.95 8.58
C ALA A 78 3.77 6.76 8.43
N TYR A 79 4.56 7.83 8.56
CA TYR A 79 6.02 7.76 8.54
C TYR A 79 6.55 6.83 9.64
N HIS A 80 6.06 6.99 10.88
CA HIS A 80 6.40 6.09 12.00
C HIS A 80 5.87 4.65 11.88
N ALA A 81 5.01 4.37 10.90
CA ALA A 81 4.49 3.03 10.65
C ALA A 81 5.34 2.27 9.61
N ILE A 82 6.20 2.95 8.85
CA ILE A 82 7.01 2.35 7.77
C ILE A 82 7.82 1.16 8.31
N ASP A 83 8.61 1.36 9.36
CA ASP A 83 9.44 0.31 9.99
C ASP A 83 8.65 -0.93 10.43
N ARG A 84 7.34 -0.78 10.67
CA ARG A 84 6.47 -1.84 11.18
C ARG A 84 5.64 -2.50 10.09
N GLN A 85 5.34 -1.79 8.99
CA GLN A 85 4.38 -2.21 7.96
C GLN A 85 5.04 -2.50 6.61
N VAL A 86 6.25 -2.00 6.39
CA VAL A 86 7.00 -2.13 5.13
C VAL A 86 8.23 -3.00 5.38
N PRO A 87 8.54 -3.97 4.50
CA PRO A 87 9.80 -4.71 4.59
C PRO A 87 11.00 -3.77 4.56
N GLU A 88 12.00 -4.02 5.41
CA GLU A 88 13.20 -3.16 5.59
C GLU A 88 13.89 -2.78 4.27
N VAL A 89 13.94 -3.71 3.30
CA VAL A 89 14.51 -3.48 1.96
C VAL A 89 13.80 -2.40 1.14
N PHE A 90 12.61 -1.96 1.55
CA PHE A 90 11.81 -0.93 0.90
C PHE A 90 11.53 0.28 1.78
N ALA A 91 11.95 0.28 3.05
CA ALA A 91 11.62 1.34 4.01
C ALA A 91 12.14 2.70 3.54
N GLU A 92 13.42 2.78 3.16
CA GLU A 92 14.05 4.03 2.68
C GLU A 92 13.33 4.61 1.45
N SER A 93 13.00 3.77 0.47
CA SER A 93 12.27 4.23 -0.72
C SER A 93 10.86 4.72 -0.40
N VAL A 94 10.19 4.10 0.58
CA VAL A 94 8.85 4.53 1.01
C VAL A 94 8.91 5.81 1.85
N GLU A 95 9.96 6.00 2.64
CA GLU A 95 10.21 7.25 3.36
C GLU A 95 10.41 8.43 2.39
N GLU A 96 11.27 8.24 1.39
CA GLU A 96 11.49 9.22 0.32
C GLU A 96 10.19 9.53 -0.43
N GLU A 97 9.41 8.50 -0.80
CA GLU A 97 8.13 8.69 -1.48
C GLU A 97 7.14 9.50 -0.62
N LEU A 98 7.04 9.21 0.69
CA LEU A 98 6.14 9.94 1.58
C LEU A 98 6.60 11.38 1.84
N GLN A 99 7.91 11.63 1.77
CA GLN A 99 8.45 12.98 1.86
C GLN A 99 8.16 13.80 0.59
N ASP A 100 8.32 13.20 -0.59
CA ASP A 100 8.07 13.84 -1.88
C ASP A 100 6.58 13.97 -2.20
N MET A 101 5.79 12.98 -1.79
CA MET A 101 4.34 12.89 -1.99
C MET A 101 3.62 12.56 -0.68
N PRO A 102 3.46 13.57 0.20
CA PRO A 102 2.72 13.42 1.44
C PRO A 102 1.29 12.94 1.20
N ILE A 103 0.74 12.22 2.17
CA ILE A 103 -0.65 11.80 2.18
C ILE A 103 -1.53 13.04 2.22
N SER A 104 -2.40 13.16 1.23
CA SER A 104 -3.37 14.25 1.11
C SER A 104 -4.68 13.96 1.83
N ALA A 105 -5.47 15.01 2.07
CA ALA A 105 -6.83 14.87 2.62
C ALA A 105 -7.74 14.04 1.71
N ASP A 106 -7.60 14.20 0.40
CA ASP A 106 -8.40 13.48 -0.60
C ASP A 106 -8.11 11.97 -0.54
N GLU A 107 -6.84 11.56 -0.42
CA GLU A 107 -6.47 10.15 -0.26
C GLU A 107 -7.07 9.53 0.99
N ILE A 108 -7.04 10.25 2.12
CA ILE A 108 -7.65 9.80 3.37
C ILE A 108 -9.16 9.62 3.18
N GLU A 109 -9.82 10.60 2.57
CA GLU A 109 -11.26 10.57 2.35
C GLU A 109 -11.66 9.42 1.42
N GLU A 110 -10.92 9.21 0.34
CA GLU A 110 -11.12 8.08 -0.58
C GLU A 110 -11.01 6.74 0.14
N ILE A 111 -9.98 6.54 0.96
CA ILE A 111 -9.79 5.31 1.72
C ILE A 111 -10.93 5.08 2.70
N LEU A 112 -11.38 6.11 3.41
CA LEU A 112 -12.49 6.01 4.36
C LEU A 112 -13.85 5.77 3.69
N LYS A 113 -14.02 6.22 2.44
CA LYS A 113 -15.22 5.96 1.62
C LYS A 113 -15.25 4.55 1.03
N ARG A 114 -14.13 3.81 1.04
CA ARG A 114 -14.10 2.44 0.51
C ARG A 114 -15.02 1.54 1.34
N PRO A 115 -15.87 0.71 0.70
CA PRO A 115 -16.64 -0.29 1.42
C PRO A 115 -15.70 -1.19 2.22
N ILE A 116 -16.02 -1.50 3.48
CA ILE A 116 -15.21 -2.38 4.34
C ILE A 116 -14.90 -3.71 3.61
N GLY A 117 -15.82 -4.21 2.78
CA GLY A 117 -15.63 -5.41 1.97
C GLY A 117 -14.48 -5.34 0.94
N SER A 118 -14.14 -4.16 0.40
CA SER A 118 -12.99 -4.02 -0.51
C SER A 118 -11.66 -4.00 0.24
N ALA A 119 -11.62 -3.41 1.44
CA ALA A 119 -10.45 -3.49 2.34
C ALA A 119 -10.20 -4.93 2.82
N LEU A 120 -11.26 -5.69 3.11
CA LEU A 120 -11.15 -7.10 3.52
C LEU A 120 -10.73 -8.04 2.37
N GLN A 121 -11.08 -7.74 1.11
CA GLN A 121 -10.63 -8.54 -0.03
C GLN A 121 -9.12 -8.44 -0.29
N MET A 122 -8.47 -7.33 0.10
CA MET A 122 -7.00 -7.21 0.09
C MET A 122 -6.34 -8.17 1.07
N LEU A 123 -6.88 -8.30 2.29
CA LEU A 123 -6.35 -9.22 3.31
C LEU A 123 -6.48 -10.69 2.89
N VAL A 124 -7.58 -11.06 2.22
CA VAL A 124 -7.78 -12.44 1.73
C VAL A 124 -6.78 -12.81 0.64
N ARG A 125 -6.35 -11.85 -0.19
CA ARG A 125 -5.35 -12.09 -1.25
C ARG A 125 -3.92 -12.17 -0.74
N GLN A 126 -3.63 -11.69 0.47
CA GLN A 126 -2.31 -11.82 1.10
C GLN A 126 -2.13 -13.17 1.82
N HIS A 127 -3.21 -13.91 2.08
CA HIS A 127 -3.22 -15.20 2.76
C HIS A 127 -3.57 -16.41 1.86
N ALA A 128 -3.73 -16.19 0.55
CA ALA A 128 -3.99 -17.22 -0.46
C ALA A 128 -2.77 -17.37 -1.38
#